data_AF-A0A6G1H647-F1
#
_entry.id   AF-A0A6G1H647-F1
#
_cell.length_a   1.000
_cell.length_b   1.000
_cell.length_c   1.000
_cell.angle_alpha   90.00
_cell.angle_beta   90.00
_cell.angle_gamma   90.00
#
_symmetry.space_group_name_H-M   'P 1'
#
loop_
_entity.id
_entity.type
_entity.pdbx_description
1 polymer ?
#
loop_
_entity_poly.entity_id
_entity_poly.type
_entity_poly.pdbx_seq_one_letter_code
_entity_poly.pdbx_strand_id
1 'polypeptide(L)'
;MPYLSLSYCWGKLPNPNSVATTTANFQQRLTCISPSDIPRAISDNLVTTKKLGFRYLWVDAICIIQDSAEDWAAECSLMASVYSNADCMIAVTDSTNSNQG
;
A
#
# COMPACT_ATOMS: atom_id res chain seq x y z
N MET A 1 5.16 -16.80 -3.82
CA MET A 1 4.02 -16.39 -4.69
C MET A 1 4.40 -15.07 -5.31
N PRO A 2 4.13 -14.83 -6.60
CA PRO A 2 4.54 -13.60 -7.26
C PRO A 2 3.67 -12.41 -6.82
N TYR A 3 4.32 -11.28 -6.50
CA TYR A 3 3.64 -10.06 -6.07
C TYR A 3 4.38 -8.82 -6.57
N LEU A 4 3.62 -7.74 -6.73
CA LEU A 4 4.18 -6.42 -7.02
C LEU A 4 4.29 -5.61 -5.75
N SER A 5 5.26 -4.72 -5.69
CA SER A 5 5.37 -3.72 -4.62
C SER A 5 5.00 -2.34 -5.17
N LEU A 6 4.28 -1.55 -4.37
CA LEU A 6 3.92 -0.17 -4.72
C LEU A 6 4.82 0.78 -3.93
N SER A 7 5.63 1.56 -4.65
CA SER A 7 6.32 2.72 -4.08
C SER A 7 5.57 3.97 -4.52
N TYR A 8 4.86 4.59 -3.59
CA TYR A 8 4.12 5.82 -3.86
C TYR A 8 4.32 6.80 -2.71
N CYS A 9 4.36 8.09 -3.02
CA CYS A 9 4.26 9.10 -1.97
C CYS A 9 2.82 9.12 -1.45
N TRP A 10 2.64 8.95 -0.15
CA TRP A 10 1.33 9.02 0.49
C TRP A 10 0.63 10.37 0.24
N GLY A 11 1.40 11.41 -0.12
CA GLY A 11 0.89 12.71 -0.56
C GLY A 11 0.09 13.43 0.52
N LYS A 12 -0.49 14.58 0.17
CA LYS A 12 -1.50 15.24 1.00
C LYS A 12 -2.85 14.57 0.77
N LEU A 13 -3.02 13.35 1.27
CA LEU A 13 -4.35 12.74 1.30
C LEU A 13 -5.25 13.62 2.19
N PRO A 14 -6.50 13.92 1.79
CA PRO A 14 -7.45 14.64 2.63
C PRO A 14 -7.64 13.97 4.00
N ASN A 15 -7.42 12.65 4.06
CA ASN A 15 -7.38 11.87 5.27
C ASN A 15 -6.26 10.81 5.19
N PRO A 16 -5.03 11.10 5.69
CA PRO A 16 -3.93 10.13 5.67
C PRO A 16 -4.24 8.87 6.48
N ASN A 17 -5.13 8.96 7.48
CA ASN A 17 -5.56 7.82 8.29
C ASN A 17 -6.56 6.89 7.57
N SER A 18 -7.13 7.33 6.44
CA SER A 18 -8.07 6.49 5.68
C SER A 18 -7.36 5.30 5.01
N VAL A 19 -6.10 5.48 4.62
CA VAL A 19 -5.29 4.44 4.00
C VAL A 19 -4.59 3.55 5.00
N ALA A 20 -4.14 4.16 6.10
CA ALA A 20 -3.26 3.52 7.05
C ALA A 20 -3.96 2.35 7.75
N THR A 21 -3.25 1.23 7.84
CA THR A 21 -3.61 0.17 8.77
C THR A 21 -3.20 0.60 10.18
N THR A 22 -4.15 0.54 11.10
CA THR A 22 -3.94 0.78 12.53
C THR A 22 -4.37 -0.44 13.32
N THR A 23 -3.91 -0.59 14.55
CA THR A 23 -4.29 -1.68 15.45
C THR A 23 -5.81 -1.85 15.54
N ALA A 24 -6.56 -0.74 15.52
CA ALA A 24 -8.02 -0.73 15.56
C ALA A 24 -8.69 -1.27 14.28
N ASN A 25 -8.08 -1.08 13.11
CA ASN A 25 -8.65 -1.51 11.82
C ASN A 25 -7.97 -2.75 11.23
N PHE A 26 -6.90 -3.26 11.85
CA PHE A 26 -6.12 -4.40 11.39
C PHE A 26 -6.97 -5.65 11.14
N GLN A 27 -7.79 -6.04 12.13
CA GLN A 27 -8.69 -7.20 12.02
C GLN A 27 -9.70 -7.05 10.87
N GLN A 28 -10.22 -5.84 10.67
CA GLN A 28 -11.13 -5.56 9.56
C GLN A 28 -10.41 -5.69 8.22
N ARG A 29 -9.22 -5.09 8.08
CA ARG A 29 -8.43 -5.11 6.85
C ARG A 29 -7.93 -6.51 6.46
N LEU A 30 -7.75 -7.41 7.42
CA LEU A 30 -7.48 -8.83 7.15
C LEU A 30 -8.65 -9.54 6.46
N THR A 31 -9.88 -9.08 6.71
CA THR A 31 -11.09 -9.68 6.13
C THR A 31 -11.42 -9.01 4.80
N CYS A 32 -11.51 -7.68 4.79
CA CYS A 32 -11.85 -6.89 3.61
C CYS A 32 -11.44 -5.42 3.82
N ILE A 33 -11.02 -4.76 2.75
CA ILE A 33 -10.77 -3.31 2.74
C ILE A 33 -11.89 -2.67 1.92
N SER A 34 -12.61 -1.71 2.51
CA SER A 34 -13.69 -1.02 1.82
C SER A 34 -13.12 -0.23 0.64
N PRO A 35 -13.76 -0.25 -0.54
CA PRO A 35 -13.32 0.56 -1.68
C PRO A 35 -13.28 2.06 -1.38
N SER A 36 -14.10 2.55 -0.45
CA SER A 36 -14.11 3.93 0.02
C SER A 36 -12.85 4.33 0.78
N ASP A 37 -12.16 3.35 1.38
CA ASP A 37 -10.97 3.58 2.20
C ASP A 37 -9.68 3.51 1.36
N ILE A 38 -9.80 3.10 0.10
CA ILE A 38 -8.70 2.98 -0.85
C ILE A 38 -8.65 4.24 -1.72
N PRO A 39 -7.58 5.04 -1.65
CA PRO A 39 -7.41 6.19 -2.51
C PRO A 39 -7.28 5.76 -3.95
N ARG A 40 -7.62 6.69 -4.82
CA ARG A 40 -7.56 6.50 -6.26
C ARG A 40 -6.19 5.99 -6.72
N ALA A 41 -5.10 6.53 -6.16
CA ALA A 41 -3.74 6.08 -6.46
C ALA A 41 -3.56 4.56 -6.24
N ILE A 42 -4.01 4.00 -5.12
CA ILE A 42 -3.88 2.55 -4.87
C ILE A 42 -4.84 1.77 -5.79
N SER A 43 -6.05 2.28 -6.02
CA SER A 43 -7.03 1.64 -6.91
C SER A 43 -6.51 1.50 -8.34
N ASP A 44 -5.92 2.56 -8.89
CA ASP A 44 -5.37 2.57 -10.25
C ASP A 44 -4.16 1.60 -10.36
N ASN A 45 -3.36 1.51 -9.30
CA ASN A 45 -2.26 0.55 -9.22
C ASN A 45 -2.74 -0.89 -9.04
N LEU A 46 -3.85 -1.14 -8.34
CA LEU A 46 -4.47 -2.47 -8.27
C LEU A 46 -4.98 -2.92 -9.64
N VAL A 47 -5.58 -2.02 -10.41
CA VAL A 47 -5.99 -2.30 -11.80
C VAL A 47 -4.77 -2.61 -12.67
N THR A 48 -3.69 -1.83 -12.54
CA THR A 48 -2.43 -2.04 -13.25
C THR A 48 -1.80 -3.39 -12.88
N THR A 49 -1.75 -3.72 -11.59
CA THR A 49 -1.27 -5.01 -11.07
C THR A 49 -2.02 -6.18 -11.69
N LYS A 50 -3.36 -6.09 -11.75
CA LYS A 50 -4.19 -7.10 -12.41
C LYS A 50 -3.93 -7.20 -13.91
N LYS A 51 -3.76 -6.06 -14.59
CA LYS A 51 -3.41 -6.02 -16.03
C LYS A 51 -2.05 -6.65 -16.32
N LEU A 52 -1.11 -6.53 -15.39
CA LEU A 52 0.21 -7.16 -15.46
C LEU A 52 0.19 -8.66 -15.11
N GLY A 53 -0.97 -9.22 -14.75
CA GLY A 53 -1.14 -10.63 -14.42
C GLY A 53 -0.82 -11.00 -12.97
N PHE A 54 -0.62 -10.01 -12.09
CA PHE A 54 -0.36 -10.24 -10.68
C PHE A 54 -1.64 -10.15 -9.86
N ARG A 55 -1.74 -11.00 -8.83
CA ARG A 55 -2.88 -11.02 -7.90
C ARG A 55 -2.64 -10.18 -6.66
N TYR A 56 -1.38 -9.99 -6.28
CA TYR A 56 -0.98 -9.39 -5.02
C TYR A 56 -0.20 -8.11 -5.27
N LEU A 57 -0.61 -7.05 -4.56
CA LEU A 57 0.09 -5.78 -4.49
C LEU A 57 0.41 -5.50 -3.03
N TRP A 58 1.70 -5.35 -2.74
CA TRP A 58 2.17 -4.93 -1.42
C TRP A 58 2.19 -3.41 -1.37
N VAL A 59 1.54 -2.85 -0.34
CA VAL A 59 1.47 -1.41 -0.09
C VAL A 59 1.84 -1.18 1.37
N ASP A 60 2.92 -0.46 1.62
CA ASP A 60 3.44 -0.15 2.96
C ASP A 60 2.36 0.37 3.92
N ALA A 61 1.53 1.30 3.46
CA ALA A 61 0.50 1.93 4.27
C ALA A 61 -0.63 0.98 4.69
N ILE A 62 -0.83 -0.12 3.97
CA ILE A 62 -1.86 -1.14 4.24
C ILE A 62 -1.25 -2.37 4.92
N CYS A 63 -0.05 -2.78 4.51
CA CYS A 63 0.59 -3.99 5.01
C CYS A 63 1.30 -3.79 6.35
N ILE A 64 1.57 -2.54 6.75
CA ILE A 64 2.25 -2.21 8.01
C ILE A 64 1.28 -1.46 8.93
N ILE A 65 1.28 -1.84 10.21
CA ILE A 65 0.52 -1.18 11.27
C ILE A 65 1.23 0.12 11.65
N GLN A 66 0.63 1.26 11.33
CA GLN A 66 1.28 2.58 11.40
C GLN A 66 1.26 3.20 12.81
N ASP A 67 0.35 2.76 13.69
CA ASP A 67 0.23 3.21 15.07
C ASP A 67 1.02 2.35 16.07
N SER A 68 1.69 1.29 15.59
CA SER A 68 2.54 0.40 16.39
C SER A 68 4.00 0.63 16.01
N ALA A 69 4.77 1.27 16.90
CA ALA A 69 6.19 1.52 16.68
C ALA A 69 7.01 0.22 16.59
N GLU A 70 6.57 -0.82 17.29
CA GLU A 70 7.19 -2.14 17.32
C GLU A 70 6.98 -2.87 15.98
N ASP A 71 5.75 -2.93 15.48
CA ASP A 71 5.45 -3.50 14.16
C ASP A 71 6.10 -2.70 13.04
N TRP A 72 6.06 -1.37 13.13
CA TRP A 72 6.70 -0.51 12.15
C TRP A 72 8.20 -0.79 12.08
N ALA A 73 8.90 -0.91 13.22
CA ALA A 73 10.34 -1.20 13.23
C ALA A 73 10.65 -2.59 12.67
N ALA A 74 9.83 -3.60 13.00
CA ALA A 74 9.98 -4.95 12.47
C ALA A 74 9.77 -4.99 10.95
N GLU A 75 8.68 -4.41 10.46
CA GLU A 75 8.35 -4.37 9.04
C GLU A 75 9.32 -3.49 8.24
N CYS A 76 9.79 -2.37 8.81
CA CYS A 76 10.82 -1.55 8.17
C CYS A 76 12.14 -2.30 7.99
N SER A 77 12.51 -3.16 8.94
CA SER A 77 13.70 -4.01 8.77
C SER A 77 13.55 -5.03 7.64
N LEU A 78 12.31 -5.47 7.39
CA LEU A 78 11.95 -6.41 6.32
C LEU A 78 11.66 -5.71 4.99
N MET A 79 11.35 -4.43 4.99
CA MET A 79 10.95 -3.64 3.82
C MET A 79 11.94 -3.78 2.67
N ALA A 80 13.25 -3.73 2.95
CA ALA A 80 14.30 -3.94 1.94
C ALA A 80 14.20 -5.34 1.29
N SER A 81 13.94 -6.37 2.09
CA SER A 81 13.73 -7.73 1.62
C SER A 81 12.42 -7.87 0.83
N VAL A 82 11.34 -7.21 1.27
CA VAL A 82 10.05 -7.23 0.55
C VAL A 82 10.19 -6.61 -0.83
N TYR A 83 10.82 -5.43 -0.94
CA TYR A 83 11.04 -4.81 -2.24
C TYR A 83 11.99 -5.63 -3.13
N SER A 84 13.02 -6.24 -2.55
CA SER A 84 13.98 -7.08 -3.29
C SER A 84 13.37 -8.40 -3.79
N ASN A 85 12.39 -8.94 -3.07
CA ASN A 85 11.68 -10.18 -3.44
C ASN A 85 10.43 -9.94 -4.30
N ALA A 86 10.04 -8.69 -4.55
CA ALA A 86 8.93 -8.38 -5.44
C ALA A 86 9.37 -8.60 -6.90
N ASP A 87 8.51 -9.22 -7.72
CA ASP A 87 8.82 -9.46 -9.13
C ASP A 87 8.94 -8.16 -9.92
N CYS A 88 8.18 -7.14 -9.52
CA CYS A 88 8.27 -5.80 -10.06
C CYS A 88 7.76 -4.77 -9.04
N MET A 89 8.38 -3.59 -9.06
CA MET A 89 7.97 -2.44 -8.27
C MET A 89 7.26 -1.44 -9.20
N ILE A 90 6.07 -1.02 -8.82
CA ILE A 90 5.40 0.12 -9.45
C ILE A 90 5.79 1.36 -8.66
N ALA A 91 6.57 2.25 -9.28
CA ALA A 91 6.95 3.53 -8.68
C ALA A 91 6.05 4.64 -9.24
N VAL A 92 5.21 5.21 -8.38
CA VAL A 92 4.36 6.37 -8.72
C VAL A 92 5.13 7.63 -8.36
N THR A 93 5.77 8.23 -9.36
CA THR A 93 6.58 9.46 -9.21
C THR A 93 5.76 10.75 -9.31
N ASP A 94 4.55 10.70 -9.87
CA ASP A 94 3.71 11.87 -10.08
C ASP A 94 2.95 12.26 -8.81
N SER A 95 3.61 13.07 -7.99
CA SER A 95 3.11 13.58 -6.72
C SER A 95 2.75 15.07 -6.81
N THR A 96 2.22 15.51 -7.95
CA THR A 96 1.74 16.89 -8.05
C THR A 96 0.32 17.05 -7.51
N ASN A 97 -0.54 16.02 -7.61
CA ASN A 97 -1.88 16.00 -6.99
C ASN A 97 -2.46 14.58 -6.97
N SER A 98 -2.94 14.13 -5.82
CA SER A 98 -3.64 12.83 -5.58
C SER A 98 -4.98 12.67 -6.34
N ASN A 99 -5.24 13.49 -7.36
CA ASN A 99 -6.50 13.64 -8.09
C ASN A 99 -6.41 13.31 -9.59
N GLN A 100 -5.24 12.97 -10.14
CA GLN A 100 -5.14 12.58 -11.54
C GLN A 100 -4.63 11.15 -11.64
N GLY A 101 -5.44 10.32 -12.29
CA GLY A 101 -5.10 8.94 -12.67
C GLY A 101 -4.72 8.85 -14.14
#